data_AF-A0A2W4SZR3-F1
#
_entry.id   AF-A0A2W4SZR3-F1
#
_cell.length_a   1.000
_cell.length_b   1.000
_cell.length_c   1.000
_cell.angle_alpha   90.00
_cell.angle_beta   90.00
_cell.angle_gamma   90.00
#
_symmetry.space_group_name_H-M   'P 1'
#
loop_
_entity.id
_entity.type
_entity.pdbx_description
1 polymer ?
#
loop_
_entity_poly.entity_id
_entity_poly.type
_entity_poly.pdbx_seq_one_letter_code
_entity_poly.pdbx_strand_id
1 'polypeptide(L)'
;ADILARVNLFLGPGSVQSLRIAQGPVKPLNLPAASTRGARRRIEPLDAAAEAELARSVEAAPDALKAALANLGRAVLSDEAKSRSPRGR
;
A
#
# COMPACT_ATOMS: atom_id res chain seq x y z
N ALA A 1 -1.98 -2.85 -19.19
CA ALA A 1 -1.48 -3.77 -18.15
C ALA A 1 -1.51 -3.17 -16.73
N ASP A 2 -1.30 -1.86 -16.58
CA ASP A 2 -1.16 -1.14 -15.29
C ASP A 2 -2.32 -1.34 -14.28
N ILE A 3 -3.59 -1.35 -14.73
CA ILE A 3 -4.76 -1.58 -13.85
C ILE A 3 -4.71 -2.98 -13.18
N LEU A 4 -4.31 -4.01 -13.92
CA LEU A 4 -4.27 -5.38 -13.42
C LEU A 4 -3.19 -5.55 -12.35
N ALA A 5 -2.03 -4.91 -12.55
CA ALA A 5 -0.94 -4.91 -11.59
C ALA A 5 -1.35 -4.26 -10.26
N ARG A 6 -2.04 -3.10 -10.31
CA ARG A 6 -2.57 -2.44 -9.12
C ARG A 6 -3.62 -3.29 -8.41
N VAL A 7 -4.58 -3.84 -9.15
CA VAL A 7 -5.62 -4.68 -8.55
C VAL A 7 -5.03 -5.91 -7.87
N ASN A 8 -4.07 -6.58 -8.52
CA ASN A 8 -3.40 -7.75 -7.94
C ASN A 8 -2.56 -7.41 -6.70
N LEU A 9 -2.00 -6.20 -6.61
CA LEU A 9 -1.32 -5.75 -5.40
C LEU A 9 -2.28 -5.60 -4.21
N PHE A 10 -3.50 -5.09 -4.43
CA PHE A 10 -4.47 -4.86 -3.36
C PHE A 10 -5.29 -6.09 -2.99
N LEU A 11 -5.66 -6.92 -3.97
CA LEU A 11 -6.57 -8.04 -3.78
C LEU A 11 -5.88 -9.40 -3.88
N GLY A 12 -4.57 -9.43 -4.14
CA GLY A 12 -3.82 -10.66 -4.39
C GLY A 12 -3.81 -11.09 -5.87
N PRO A 13 -2.84 -11.91 -6.27
CA PRO A 13 -2.72 -12.42 -7.63
C PRO A 13 -3.92 -13.29 -8.00
N GLY A 14 -4.44 -13.13 -9.23
CA GLY A 14 -5.56 -13.92 -9.75
C GLY A 14 -6.95 -13.37 -9.42
N SER A 15 -7.06 -12.32 -8.59
CA SER A 15 -8.34 -11.76 -8.15
C SER A 15 -9.19 -11.16 -9.27
N VAL A 16 -8.59 -10.81 -10.42
CA VAL A 16 -9.33 -10.36 -11.60
C VAL A 16 -10.07 -11.51 -12.31
N GLN A 17 -9.56 -12.75 -12.21
CA GLN A 17 -10.12 -13.90 -12.92
C GLN A 17 -11.41 -14.42 -12.28
N SER A 18 -11.63 -14.12 -11.00
CA SER A 18 -12.82 -14.53 -10.24
C SER A 18 -13.94 -13.47 -10.24
N LEU A 19 -13.69 -12.28 -10.82
CA LEU A 19 -14.66 -11.18 -10.83
C LEU A 19 -15.79 -11.43 -11.83
N ARG A 20 -17.00 -11.69 -11.31
CA ARG A 20 -18.23 -11.65 -12.10
C ARG A 20 -18.68 -10.19 -12.26
N ILE A 21 -18.59 -9.66 -13.47
CA ILE A 21 -19.03 -8.30 -13.79
C ILE A 21 -20.51 -8.32 -14.17
N ALA A 22 -21.39 -7.92 -13.25
CA ALA A 22 -22.78 -7.65 -13.56
C ALA A 22 -22.95 -6.18 -13.96
N GLN A 23 -23.27 -5.91 -15.24
CA GLN A 23 -23.61 -4.56 -15.69
C GLN A 23 -25.10 -4.29 -15.44
N GLY A 24 -25.37 -3.49 -14.41
CA GLY A 24 -26.68 -2.91 -14.14
C GLY A 24 -26.54 -1.43 -13.76
N PRO A 25 -27.65 -0.72 -13.52
CA PRO A 25 -27.61 0.66 -13.03
C PRO A 25 -26.75 0.75 -11.76
N VAL A 26 -25.68 1.53 -11.83
CA VAL A 26 -24.77 1.71 -10.69
C VAL A 26 -25.50 2.55 -9.64
N LYS A 27 -25.83 1.96 -8.49
CA LYS A 27 -26.34 2.73 -7.35
C LYS A 27 -25.35 3.85 -7.04
N PRO A 28 -25.82 5.10 -6.81
CA PRO A 28 -24.92 6.16 -6.38
C PRO A 28 -24.22 5.72 -5.09
N LEU A 29 -22.90 5.91 -5.05
CA LEU A 29 -22.11 5.62 -3.86
C LEU A 29 -22.67 6.46 -2.71
N ASN A 30 -22.95 5.82 -1.58
CA ASN A 30 -23.20 6.56 -0.34
C ASN A 30 -22.00 7.48 -0.12
N LEU A 31 -22.25 8.78 0.01
CA LEU A 31 -21.21 9.78 0.29
C LEU A 31 -20.32 9.25 1.42
N PRO A 32 -19.00 9.16 1.22
CA PRO A 32 -18.13 8.53 2.20
C PRO A 32 -18.22 9.28 3.53
N ALA A 33 -18.28 8.52 4.62
CA ALA A 33 -18.03 9.04 5.96
C ALA A 33 -16.76 9.92 5.92
N ALA A 34 -16.80 11.03 6.66
CA ALA A 34 -15.79 12.10 6.69
C ALA A 34 -14.45 11.72 6.03
N SER A 35 -14.20 12.33 4.87
CA SER A 35 -13.00 12.14 4.07
C SER A 35 -11.73 12.09 4.93
N THR A 36 -11.03 10.95 4.92
CA THR A 36 -9.66 10.83 5.46
C THR A 36 -8.60 11.50 4.57
N ARG A 37 -9.02 12.15 3.46
CA ARG A 37 -8.17 12.91 2.56
C ARG A 37 -7.52 14.06 3.34
N GLY A 38 -6.28 13.86 3.75
CA GLY A 38 -5.53 14.81 4.58
C GLY A 38 -4.90 14.20 5.84
N ALA A 39 -5.36 13.03 6.29
CA ALA A 39 -4.69 12.28 7.35
C ALA A 39 -3.42 11.61 6.80
N ARG A 40 -2.42 12.41 6.42
CA ARG A 40 -1.07 11.91 6.16
C ARG A 40 -0.52 11.41 7.49
N ARG A 41 -0.58 10.10 7.70
CA ARG A 41 0.11 9.44 8.81
C ARG A 41 1.57 9.85 8.70
N ARG A 42 2.12 10.52 9.72
CA ARG A 42 3.55 10.79 9.79
C ARG A 42 4.23 9.43 9.92
N ILE A 43 4.93 9.03 8.85
CA ILE A 43 5.80 7.86 8.85
C ILE A 43 7.12 8.35 9.47
N GLU A 44 7.53 7.70 10.55
CA GLU A 44 8.81 7.98 11.16
C GLU A 44 9.92 7.51 10.23
N PRO A 45 10.98 8.30 10.01
CA PRO A 45 12.06 7.90 9.11
C PRO A 45 12.67 6.55 9.52
N LEU A 46 12.93 5.69 8.56
CA LEU A 46 13.67 4.45 8.79
C LEU A 46 15.15 4.75 9.05
N ASP A 47 15.83 3.79 9.69
CA ASP A 47 17.29 3.83 9.74
C ASP A 47 17.89 3.67 8.32
N ALA A 48 19.12 4.15 8.15
CA ALA A 48 19.77 4.16 6.84
C ALA A 48 20.05 2.76 6.28
N ALA A 49 20.24 1.75 7.14
CA ALA A 49 20.50 0.39 6.71
C ALA A 49 19.22 -0.26 6.17
N ALA A 50 18.10 -0.08 6.85
CA ALA A 50 16.77 -0.51 6.46
C ALA A 50 16.32 0.17 5.17
N GLU A 51 16.59 1.46 4.99
CA GLU A 51 16.27 2.16 3.73
C GLU A 51 17.09 1.60 2.56
N ALA A 52 18.38 1.28 2.76
CA ALA A 52 19.22 0.68 1.72
C ALA A 52 18.84 -0.78 1.39
N GLU A 53 18.41 -1.55 2.39
CA GLU A 53 17.85 -2.89 2.18
C GLU A 53 16.52 -2.84 1.43
N LEU A 54 15.62 -1.92 1.79
CA LEU A 54 14.37 -1.69 1.09
C LEU A 54 14.59 -1.27 -0.37
N ALA A 55 15.55 -0.39 -0.63
CA ALA A 55 15.89 0.02 -1.99
C ALA A 55 16.35 -1.15 -2.86
N ARG A 56 17.18 -2.05 -2.30
CA ARG A 56 17.63 -3.28 -2.98
C ARG A 56 16.49 -4.26 -3.23
N SER A 57 15.57 -4.43 -2.27
CA SER A 57 14.48 -5.40 -2.41
C SER A 57 13.46 -5.02 -3.50
N VAL A 58 13.30 -3.72 -3.79
CA VAL A 58 12.38 -3.23 -4.85
C VAL A 58 13.05 -3.04 -6.20
N GLU A 59 14.35 -3.25 -6.34
CA GLU A 59 15.11 -2.97 -7.57
C GLU A 59 14.61 -3.80 -8.76
N ALA A 60 14.28 -5.07 -8.51
CA ALA A 60 13.75 -6.00 -9.51
C ALA A 60 12.25 -5.81 -9.81
N ALA A 61 11.56 -4.90 -9.11
CA ALA A 61 10.14 -4.67 -9.34
C ALA A 61 9.89 -3.93 -10.68
N PRO A 62 8.71 -4.08 -11.30
CA PRO A 62 8.34 -3.27 -12.45
C PRO A 62 8.38 -1.77 -12.13
N ASP A 63 8.85 -0.94 -13.05
CA ASP A 63 9.01 0.51 -12.82
C ASP A 63 7.72 1.20 -12.39
N ALA A 64 6.57 0.78 -12.95
CA ALA A 64 5.26 1.29 -12.57
C ALA A 64 4.89 1.04 -11.09
N LEU A 65 5.53 0.07 -10.44
CA LEU A 65 5.25 -0.34 -9.06
C LEU A 65 6.35 0.05 -8.07
N LYS A 66 7.59 0.28 -8.52
CA LYS A 66 8.74 0.58 -7.64
C LYS A 66 8.44 1.63 -6.58
N ALA A 67 7.89 2.78 -6.99
CA ALA A 67 7.56 3.87 -6.07
C ALA A 67 6.46 3.49 -5.06
N ALA A 68 5.42 2.78 -5.50
CA ALA A 68 4.33 2.35 -4.64
C ALA A 68 4.81 1.31 -3.61
N LEU A 69 5.63 0.36 -4.04
CA LEU A 69 6.24 -0.66 -3.17
C LEU A 69 7.22 -0.06 -2.17
N ALA A 70 8.06 0.89 -2.59
CA ALA A 70 8.96 1.61 -1.67
C ALA A 70 8.17 2.37 -0.59
N ASN A 71 7.10 3.07 -0.97
CA ASN A 71 6.25 3.78 -0.01
C ASN A 71 5.54 2.81 0.96
N LEU A 72 5.05 1.68 0.46
CA LEU A 72 4.44 0.64 1.29
C LEU A 72 5.44 0.04 2.27
N GLY A 73 6.64 -0.31 1.80
CA GLY A 73 7.71 -0.86 2.63
C GLY A 73 8.08 0.08 3.78
N ARG A 74 8.25 1.38 3.50
CA ARG A 74 8.49 2.37 4.57
C ARG A 74 7.36 2.42 5.59
N ALA A 75 6.10 2.44 5.13
CA ALA A 75 4.96 2.51 6.03
C ALA A 75 4.87 1.28 6.96
N VAL A 76 5.14 0.08 6.45
CA VAL A 76 5.10 -1.17 7.22
C VAL A 76 6.26 -1.23 8.22
N LEU A 77 7.49 -1.00 7.77
CA LEU A 77 8.67 -1.09 8.62
C LEU A 77 8.65 -0.04 9.75
N SER A 78 8.17 1.18 9.48
CA SER A 78 8.02 2.20 10.53
C SER A 78 6.92 1.85 11.54
N ASP A 79 5.84 1.17 11.12
CA ASP A 79 4.78 0.72 12.04
C ASP A 79 5.29 -0.43 12.94
N GLU A 80 6.09 -1.36 12.39
CA GLU A 80 6.76 -2.41 13.15
C GLU A 80 7.80 -1.88 14.13
N ALA A 81 8.55 -0.84 13.76
CA ALA A 81 9.48 -0.19 14.68
C ALA A 81 8.72 0.45 15.85
N LYS A 82 7.58 1.09 15.57
CA LYS A 82 6.72 1.69 16.61
C LYS A 82 6.06 0.65 17.52
N SER A 83 5.65 -0.50 16.99
CA SER A 83 5.01 -1.56 17.77
C SER A 83 6.01 -2.30 18.68
N ARG A 84 7.27 -2.41 18.26
CA ARG A 84 8.37 -3.01 19.03
C ARG A 84 8.96 -2.07 20.08
N SER A 85 8.76 -0.76 19.95
CA SER A 85 9.16 0.19 21.00
C SER A 85 8.32 -0.07 22.25
N PRO A 86 8.94 -0.36 23.41
CA PRO A 86 8.19 -0.56 24.64
C PRO A 86 7.54 0.78 24.98
N ARG A 87 6.21 0.86 24.83
CA ARG A 87 5.44 1.98 25.34
C ARG A 87 5.75 2.11 26.83
N GLY A 88 6.53 3.13 27.17
CA GLY A 88 6.90 3.46 28.54
C GLY A 88 5.66 3.44 29.43
N ARG A 89 5.69 2.54 30.41
CA ARG A 89 4.96 2.70 31.66
C ARG A 89 5.79 3.57 32.58
#